data_AF-A0A843CRX1-F1
#
_entry.id   AF-A0A843CRX1-F1
#
_cell.length_a   1.000
_cell.length_b   1.000
_cell.length_c   1.000
_cell.angle_alpha   90.00
_cell.angle_beta   90.00
_cell.angle_gamma   90.00
#
_symmetry.space_group_name_H-M   'P 1'
#
loop_
_entity.id
_entity.type
_entity.pdbx_description
1 polymer ?
#
loop_
_entity_poly.entity_id
_entity_poly.type
_entity_poly.pdbx_seq_one_letter_code
_entity_poly.pdbx_strand_id
1 'polypeptide(L)' 'MITTSIYLGRGIIKNLSSILVNEEGVSMDNIWQTIEDFGISREDLKRLSPTYKELFEIYSAIRAYRVSVKYLKELKNKF' A
#
# COMPACT_ATOMS: atom_id res chain seq x y z
N MET A 1 -20.32 -8.35 -21.78
CA MET A 1 -19.45 -7.92 -20.67
C MET A 1 -18.16 -7.43 -21.30
N ILE A 2 -17.94 -6.11 -21.39
CA ILE A 2 -16.79 -5.53 -22.10
C ILE A 2 -15.58 -5.60 -21.17
N THR A 3 -14.57 -6.38 -21.54
CA THR A 3 -13.27 -6.42 -20.90
C THR A 3 -12.43 -5.26 -21.41
N THR A 4 -12.33 -4.20 -20.62
CA THR A 4 -11.47 -3.05 -20.93
C THR A 4 -10.02 -3.42 -20.60
N SER A 5 -9.25 -3.84 -21.61
CA SER A 5 -7.81 -4.07 -21.48
C SER A 5 -7.05 -2.77 -21.76
N ILE A 6 -6.57 -2.12 -20.70
CA ILE A 6 -5.73 -0.92 -20.83
C ILE A 6 -4.28 -1.37 -21.00
N TYR A 7 -3.76 -1.31 -22.23
CA TYR A 7 -2.34 -1.51 -22.52
C TYR A 7 -1.53 -0.29 -22.09
N LEU A 8 -1.24 -0.20 -20.78
CA LEU A 8 -0.28 0.75 -20.24
C LEU A 8 1.12 0.30 -20.69
N GLY A 9 1.82 1.15 -21.46
CA GLY A 9 3.14 0.84 -22.02
C GLY A 9 4.12 0.25 -21.01
N ARG A 10 5.05 -0.58 -21.49
CA ARG A 10 6.01 -1.41 -20.74
C ARG A 10 6.77 -0.72 -19.57
N GLY A 11 6.76 0.61 -19.47
CA GLY A 11 7.32 1.36 -18.35
C GLY A 11 6.45 1.43 -17.09
N ILE A 12 5.11 1.39 -17.21
CA ILE A 12 4.20 1.53 -16.05
C ILE A 12 4.01 0.18 -15.35
N ILE A 13 3.93 -0.91 -16.12
CA ILE A 13 3.72 -2.28 -15.62
C ILE A 13 4.86 -2.70 -14.66
N LYS A 14 6.10 -2.28 -14.94
CA LYS A 14 7.27 -2.63 -14.12
C LYS A 14 7.26 -1.99 -12.72
N ASN A 15 6.50 -0.91 -12.51
CA ASN A 15 6.40 -0.22 -11.23
C ASN A 15 5.14 -0.58 -10.45
N LEU A 16 4.02 -0.91 -11.10
CA LEU A 16 2.80 -1.36 -10.41
C LEU A 16 2.98 -2.67 -9.65
N SER A 17 3.82 -3.58 -10.16
CA SER A 17 4.19 -4.81 -9.45
C SER A 17 4.96 -4.56 -8.15
N SER A 18 5.59 -3.39 -7.96
CA SER A 18 6.21 -3.01 -6.67
C SER A 18 5.20 -2.49 -5.64
N ILE A 19 4.01 -2.09 -6.11
CA ILE A 19 2.92 -1.54 -5.30
C ILE A 19 2.04 -2.68 -4.77
N LEU A 20 1.81 -3.71 -5.59
CA LEU A 20 1.10 -4.93 -5.18
C LEU A 20 2.03 -5.78 -4.31
N VAL A 21 1.92 -5.62 -2.99
CA VAL A 21 2.63 -6.48 -2.04
C VAL A 21 1.95 -7.85 -2.08
N ASN A 22 2.71 -8.89 -2.40
CA ASN A 22 2.24 -10.25 -2.20
C ASN A 22 2.12 -10.50 -0.68
N GLU A 23 0.99 -11.05 -0.24
CA GLU A 23 0.77 -11.42 1.18
C GLU A 23 1.88 -12.34 1.73
N GLU A 24 2.47 -13.14 0.84
CA GLU A 24 3.56 -14.05 1.15
C GLU A 24 4.87 -13.28 1.41
N GLY A 25 5.19 -13.07 2.68
CA GLY A 25 6.51 -12.59 3.13
C GLY A 25 6.51 -11.30 3.95
N VAL A 26 5.34 -10.72 4.25
CA VAL A 26 5.27 -9.57 5.16
C VAL A 26 5.14 -10.05 6.60
N SER A 27 6.13 -9.75 7.44
CA SER A 27 6.03 -10.05 8.88
C SER A 27 4.97 -9.19 9.55
N MET A 28 4.31 -9.75 10.55
CA MET A 28 3.32 -9.04 11.36
C MET A 28 3.91 -7.78 12.02
N ASP A 29 5.19 -7.82 12.41
CA ASP A 29 5.89 -6.67 12.97
C ASP A 29 6.02 -5.53 11.95
N ASN A 30 6.29 -5.83 10.69
CA ASN A 30 6.37 -4.81 9.64
C ASN A 30 5.01 -4.16 9.37
N ILE A 31 3.93 -4.95 9.44
CA ILE A 31 2.54 -4.44 9.33
C ILE A 31 2.26 -3.45 10.47
N TRP A 32 2.51 -3.87 11.71
CA TRP A 32 2.29 -3.02 12.89
C TRP A 32 3.11 -1.74 12.84
N GLN A 33 4.40 -1.85 12.52
CA GLN A 33 5.29 -0.70 12.43
C GLN A 33 4.82 0.29 11.36
N THR A 34 4.40 -0.18 10.19
CA THR A 34 3.92 0.69 9.11
C THR A 34 2.64 1.43 9.49
N ILE A 35 1.75 0.76 10.23
CA ILE A 35 0.50 1.34 10.72
C ILE A 35 0.77 2.38 11.83
N GLU A 36 1.68 2.08 12.76
CA GLU A 36 2.14 3.02 13.78
C GLU A 36 2.82 4.25 13.16
N ASP A 37 3.70 4.06 12.17
CA ASP A 37 4.34 5.14 11.42
C ASP A 37 3.34 6.00 10.64
N PHE A 38 2.15 5.49 10.36
CA PHE A 38 1.06 6.25 9.75
C PHE A 38 0.30 7.10 10.78
N GLY A 39 0.55 6.89 12.08
CA GLY A 39 -0.06 7.61 13.19
C GLY A 39 -1.21 6.88 13.86
N ILE A 40 -1.41 5.58 13.57
CA ILE A 40 -2.46 4.77 14.19
C ILE A 40 -1.82 3.95 15.32
N SER A 41 -2.25 4.18 16.56
CA SER A 41 -1.80 3.40 17.71
C SER A 41 -2.21 1.93 17.58
N ARG A 42 -1.25 1.04 17.83
CA ARG A 42 -1.50 -0.40 17.90
C ARG A 42 -2.49 -0.77 19.00
N GLU A 43 -2.47 -0.08 20.14
CA GLU A 43 -3.42 -0.30 21.22
C GLU A 43 -4.85 0.00 20.78
N ASP A 44 -5.06 1.13 20.12
CA ASP A 44 -6.37 1.52 19.62
C ASP A 44 -6.87 0.56 18.54
N LEU A 45 -5.98 0.13 17.65
CA LEU A 45 -6.34 -0.84 16.61
C LEU A 45 -6.64 -2.23 17.20
N LYS A 46 -5.91 -2.67 18.23
CA LYS A 46 -6.19 -3.93 18.93
C LYS A 46 -7.56 -3.95 19.61
N ARG A 47 -8.11 -2.81 20.03
CA ARG A 47 -9.47 -2.74 20.59
C ARG A 47 -10.55 -3.15 19.59
N LEU A 48 -10.27 -3.00 18.30
CA LEU A 48 -11.17 -3.42 17.22
C LEU A 48 -11.03 -4.92 16.89
N SER A 49 -10.08 -5.63 17.51
CA SER A 49 -9.78 -7.04 17.26
C SER A 49 -9.70 -7.41 15.77
N PRO A 50 -8.93 -6.67 14.95
CA PRO A 50 -8.87 -6.90 13.52
C PRO A 50 -8.20 -8.24 13.22
N THR A 51 -8.68 -8.90 12.18
CA THR A 51 -8.07 -10.09 11.61
C THR A 51 -6.76 -9.74 10.91
N TYR A 52 -5.88 -10.74 10.72
CA TYR A 52 -4.65 -10.58 9.95
C TYR A 52 -4.90 -9.98 8.56
N LYS A 53 -5.98 -10.44 7.89
CA LYS A 53 -6.36 -9.97 6.56
C LYS A 53 -6.67 -8.48 6.56
N GLU A 54 -7.48 -8.01 7.52
CA GLU A 54 -7.81 -6.58 7.65
C GLU A 54 -6.56 -5.74 7.94
N LEU A 55 -5.66 -6.23 8.79
CA LEU A 55 -4.38 -5.57 9.05
C LEU A 55 -3.50 -5.49 7.81
N PHE A 56 -3.46 -6.56 7.02
CA PHE A 56 -2.71 -6.60 5.77
C PHE A 56 -3.30 -5.66 4.72
N GLU A 57 -4.64 -5.58 4.62
CA GLU A 57 -5.33 -4.65 3.73
C GLU A 57 -5.01 -3.19 4.10
N ILE A 58 -5.07 -2.84 5.39
CA ILE A 58 -4.71 -1.50 5.89
C ILE A 58 -3.24 -1.18 5.56
N TYR A 59 -2.34 -2.11 5.85
CA TYR A 59 -0.91 -1.99 5.51
C TYR A 59 -0.69 -1.74 4.02
N SER A 60 -1.36 -2.51 3.17
CA SER A 60 -1.26 -2.40 1.72
C SER A 60 -1.76 -1.05 1.21
N ALA A 61 -2.87 -0.56 1.75
CA ALA A 61 -3.42 0.75 1.42
C ALA A 61 -2.48 1.90 1.82
N ILE A 62 -1.91 1.85 3.03
CA ILE A 62 -0.94 2.84 3.51
C ILE A 62 0.29 2.88 2.60
N ARG A 63 0.80 1.71 2.20
CA ARG A 63 1.99 1.61 1.33
C ARG A 63 1.70 2.16 -0.06
N ALA A 64 0.55 1.81 -0.65
CA ALA A 64 0.12 2.35 -1.94
C ALA A 64 -0.04 3.88 -1.89
N TYR A 65 -0.60 4.42 -0.81
CA TYR A 65 -0.71 5.86 -0.58
C TYR A 65 0.67 6.53 -0.52
N ARG A 66 1.61 6.00 0.27
CA ARG A 66 2.98 6.54 0.37
C ARG A 66 3.68 6.60 -0.98
N VAL A 67 3.56 5.54 -1.78
CA VAL A 67 4.13 5.49 -3.14
C VAL A 67 3.47 6.54 -4.04
N SER A 68 2.14 6.63 -4.00
CA SER A 68 1.38 7.60 -4.80
C SER A 68 1.79 9.04 -4.46
N VAL A 69 1.85 9.40 -3.17
CA VAL A 69 2.28 10.73 -2.71
C VAL A 69 3.71 11.04 -3.14
N LYS A 70 4.63 10.06 -3.07
CA LYS A 70 6.01 10.25 -3.53
C LYS A 70 6.05 10.64 -5.01
N TYR A 71 5.40 9.87 -5.87
CA TYR A 71 5.35 10.17 -7.31
C TYR A 71 4.67 11.51 -7.62
N LEU A 72 3.57 11.83 -6.92
CA LEU A 72 2.87 13.10 -7.11
C LEU A 72 3.71 14.30 -6.67
N LYS A 73 4.47 14.18 -5.57
CA LYS A 73 5.42 15.22 -5.12
C LYS A 73 6.57 15.40 -6.12
N GLU A 74 7.13 14.31 -6.64
CA GLU A 74 8.16 14.37 -7.67
C GLU A 74 7.66 15.05 -8.95
N LEU A 75 6.41 14.80 -9.35
CA LEU A 75 5.79 15.49 -10.47
C LEU A 75 5.58 16.97 -10.17
N LYS A 76 5.07 17.32 -8.99
CA LYS A 76 4.84 18.73 -8.60
C LYS A 76 6.13 19.55 -8.56
N ASN A 77 7.26 18.98 -8.18
CA ASN A 77 8.55 19.68 -8.13
C ASN A 77 9.25 19.78 -9.50
N LYS A 78 8.74 19.12 -10.54
CA LYS A 78 9.25 19.20 -11.91
C LYS A 78 8.54 20.24 -12.78
N PHE A 79 7.48 20.87 -12.27
CA PHE A 79 6.75 21.98 -12.88
C PHE A 79 6.82 23.21 -11.99
#